data_AF-A0A7X8LIG3-F1
#
_entry.id   AF-A0A7X8LIG3-F1
#
_cell.length_a   1.000
_cell.length_b   1.000
_cell.length_c   1.000
_cell.angle_alpha   90.00
_cell.angle_beta   90.00
_cell.angle_gamma   90.00
#
_symmetry.space_group_name_H-M   'P 1'
#
loop_
_entity.id
_entity.type
_entity.pdbx_description
1 polymer ?
#
loop_
_entity_poly.entity_id
_entity_poly.type
_entity_poly.pdbx_seq_one_letter_code
_entity_poly.pdbx_strand_id
1 'polypeptide(L)'
;MMKIKLGFMLATTIAVNALAAELPSYELRDWLNHEWRNELVTYAVTPEVAAKLKEGAQLRDSEGQEVAWQLEPDSGRLHFIASVAPLGKSVYKFAAGKPMVVSDLRVSEEEQYIELANGKTAVRLRRLLSADVGPVAGWRLASGRWCGGSTFTAALPVAAYEVSVEARGPVVARVK
;
A
#
# COMPACT_ATOMS: atom_id res chain seq x y z
N MET A 1 27.13 -59.35 23.05
CA MET A 1 25.98 -58.67 22.40
C MET A 1 26.27 -57.18 22.36
N MET A 2 26.62 -56.67 21.18
CA MET A 2 27.08 -55.29 20.96
C MET A 2 25.87 -54.41 20.62
N LYS A 3 25.51 -53.46 21.49
CA LYS A 3 24.42 -52.50 21.23
C LYS A 3 25.02 -51.24 20.58
N ILE A 4 24.92 -51.15 19.26
CA ILE A 4 25.22 -49.93 18.51
C ILE A 4 24.07 -48.95 18.76
N LYS A 5 24.32 -47.88 19.53
CA LYS A 5 23.41 -46.74 19.63
C LYS A 5 23.57 -45.89 18.38
N LEU A 6 22.63 -45.99 17.45
CA LEU A 6 22.51 -45.08 16.32
C LEU A 6 21.89 -43.76 16.82
N GLY A 7 22.74 -42.77 17.09
CA GLY A 7 22.28 -41.42 17.41
C GLY A 7 21.85 -40.71 16.14
N PHE A 8 20.55 -40.58 15.93
CA PHE A 8 19.99 -39.66 14.91
C PHE A 8 20.22 -38.23 15.41
N MET A 9 21.26 -37.59 14.89
CA MET A 9 21.47 -36.15 15.05
C MET A 9 20.50 -35.46 14.09
N LEU A 10 19.36 -35.00 14.61
CA LEU A 10 18.43 -34.16 13.86
C LEU A 10 19.13 -32.81 13.65
N ALA A 11 19.80 -32.66 12.51
CA ALA A 11 20.31 -31.38 12.05
C ALA A 11 19.10 -30.47 11.82
N THR A 12 18.76 -29.68 12.83
CA THR A 12 17.81 -28.60 12.69
C THR A 12 18.55 -27.53 11.89
N THR A 13 18.42 -27.57 10.57
CA THR A 13 18.86 -26.49 9.71
C THR A 13 18.14 -25.23 10.16
N ILE A 14 18.84 -24.38 10.89
CA ILE A 14 18.45 -22.98 11.05
C ILE A 14 18.63 -22.37 9.67
N ALA A 15 17.62 -22.48 8.82
CA ALA A 15 17.50 -21.68 7.62
C ALA A 15 17.24 -20.25 8.10
N VAL A 16 18.31 -19.56 8.53
CA VAL A 16 18.27 -18.11 8.75
C VAL A 16 18.04 -17.48 7.37
N ASN A 17 16.77 -17.24 7.06
CA ASN A 17 16.21 -16.25 6.13
C ASN A 17 17.21 -15.53 5.22
N ALA A 18 17.69 -16.20 4.16
CA ALA A 18 18.50 -15.56 3.13
C ALA A 18 17.74 -14.42 2.42
N LEU A 19 16.41 -14.53 2.26
CA LEU A 19 15.57 -13.51 1.65
C LEU A 19 15.63 -12.15 2.39
N ALA A 20 15.72 -12.17 3.71
CA ALA A 20 15.66 -10.96 4.55
C ALA A 20 16.98 -10.18 4.56
N ALA A 21 18.11 -10.87 4.38
CA ALA A 21 19.44 -10.27 4.37
C ALA A 21 19.71 -9.44 3.10
N GLU A 22 18.96 -9.68 2.03
CA GLU A 22 19.17 -9.06 0.72
C GLU A 22 18.18 -7.95 0.37
N LEU A 23 17.16 -7.72 1.21
CA LEU A 23 16.20 -6.64 1.04
C LEU A 23 16.65 -5.38 1.80
N PRO A 24 16.46 -4.18 1.22
CA PRO A 24 16.88 -2.94 1.85
C PRO A 24 16.09 -2.64 3.14
N SER A 25 16.72 -1.91 4.06
CA SER A 25 16.03 -1.26 5.17
C SER A 25 15.71 0.19 4.83
N TYR A 26 14.58 0.69 5.32
CA TYR A 26 14.17 2.08 5.14
C TYR A 26 14.25 2.81 6.47
N GLU A 27 14.94 3.94 6.49
CA GLU A 27 15.09 4.76 7.69
C GLU A 27 14.43 6.12 7.48
N LEU A 28 13.61 6.52 8.46
CA LEU A 28 12.98 7.82 8.54
C LEU A 28 13.40 8.48 9.85
N ARG A 29 13.69 9.79 9.78
CA ARG A 29 14.09 10.58 10.94
C ARG A 29 13.37 11.92 10.92
N ASP A 30 12.79 12.28 12.05
CA ASP A 30 12.24 13.61 12.25
C ASP A 30 13.34 14.54 12.76
N TRP A 31 13.39 15.73 12.17
CA TRP A 31 14.28 16.83 12.57
C TRP A 31 13.49 18.09 12.93
N LEU A 32 12.17 18.06 12.80
CA LEU A 32 11.30 19.23 12.92
C LEU A 32 10.50 19.25 14.23
N ASN A 33 10.69 18.24 15.08
CA ASN A 33 9.86 18.01 16.26
C ASN A 33 8.38 17.84 15.91
N HIS A 34 8.12 17.05 14.86
CA HIS A 34 6.78 16.76 14.37
C HIS A 34 6.39 15.31 14.64
N GLU A 35 5.13 15.10 15.03
CA GLU A 35 4.56 13.78 15.19
C GLU A 35 4.03 13.29 13.83
N TRP A 36 4.82 12.46 13.15
CA TRP A 36 4.40 11.81 11.90
C TRP A 36 3.66 10.53 12.24
N ARG A 37 2.35 10.49 12.02
CA ARG A 37 1.54 9.32 12.39
C ARG A 37 0.71 8.83 11.22
N ASN A 38 0.88 7.55 10.90
CA ASN A 38 0.20 6.87 9.79
C ASN A 38 0.42 7.53 8.43
N GLU A 39 1.66 7.92 8.15
CA GLU A 39 2.03 8.58 6.91
C GLU A 39 2.26 7.57 5.78
N LEU A 40 1.70 7.85 4.60
CA LEU A 40 2.01 7.08 3.41
C LEU A 40 3.39 7.47 2.89
N VAL A 41 4.31 6.51 2.87
CA VAL A 41 5.65 6.70 2.30
C VAL A 41 5.80 5.88 1.03
N THR A 42 6.59 6.40 0.09
CA THR A 42 6.78 5.79 -1.23
C THR A 42 8.25 5.78 -1.58
N TYR A 43 8.76 4.63 -2.01
CA TYR A 43 10.12 4.45 -2.50
C TYR A 43 10.10 3.80 -3.88
N ALA A 44 10.97 4.27 -4.78
CA ALA A 44 11.30 3.49 -5.98
C ALA A 44 12.24 2.35 -5.57
N VAL A 45 11.98 1.15 -6.08
CA VAL A 45 12.86 -0.01 -5.87
C VAL A 45 13.41 -0.53 -7.19
N THR A 46 14.57 -1.18 -7.14
CA THR A 46 15.15 -1.79 -8.33
C THR A 46 14.34 -3.03 -8.76
N PRO A 47 14.44 -3.47 -10.03
CA PRO A 47 13.78 -4.69 -10.50
C PRO A 47 14.12 -5.93 -9.67
N GLU A 48 15.35 -6.04 -9.17
CA GLU A 48 15.82 -7.16 -8.35
C GLU A 48 15.14 -7.16 -6.97
N VAL A 49 15.02 -5.99 -6.33
CA VAL A 49 14.28 -5.85 -5.07
C VAL A 49 12.79 -6.13 -5.30
N ALA A 50 12.21 -5.60 -6.37
CA ALA A 50 10.82 -5.84 -6.74
C ALA A 50 10.52 -7.33 -6.95
N ALA A 51 11.41 -8.07 -7.63
CA ALA A 51 11.29 -9.50 -7.83
C ALA A 51 11.28 -10.27 -6.50
N LYS A 52 12.21 -9.95 -5.59
CA LYS A 52 12.26 -10.59 -4.26
C LYS A 52 11.04 -10.27 -3.40
N LEU A 53 10.54 -9.04 -3.45
CA LEU A 53 9.32 -8.67 -2.73
C LEU A 53 8.10 -9.47 -3.21
N LYS A 54 8.03 -9.80 -4.51
CA LYS A 54 6.95 -10.65 -5.07
C LYS A 54 6.98 -12.10 -4.56
N GLU A 55 8.13 -12.60 -4.11
CA GLU A 55 8.24 -13.93 -3.49
C GLU A 55 7.59 -13.98 -2.09
N GLY A 56 7.42 -12.82 -1.46
CA GLY A 56 6.77 -12.65 -0.16
C GLY A 56 7.74 -12.20 0.93
N ALA A 57 7.45 -11.04 1.53
CA ALA A 57 8.17 -10.52 2.67
C ALA A 57 7.22 -9.85 3.67
N GLN A 58 7.57 -9.92 4.95
CA GLN A 58 6.98 -9.12 6.02
C GLN A 58 7.80 -7.85 6.22
N LEU A 59 7.16 -6.68 6.29
CA LEU A 59 7.82 -5.46 6.71
C LEU A 59 7.58 -5.29 8.21
N ARG A 60 8.64 -4.98 8.97
CA ARG A 60 8.56 -4.70 10.40
C ARG A 60 9.15 -3.35 10.74
N ASP A 61 8.55 -2.65 11.70
CA ASP A 61 9.07 -1.41 12.24
C ASP A 61 10.19 -1.64 13.28
N SER A 62 10.61 -0.57 13.97
CA SER A 62 11.67 -0.63 14.98
C SER A 62 11.29 -1.33 16.28
N GLU A 63 10.00 -1.50 16.52
CA GLU A 63 9.46 -2.26 17.66
C GLU A 63 9.19 -3.72 17.28
N GLY A 64 9.41 -4.08 16.02
CA GLY A 64 9.17 -5.42 15.48
C GLY A 64 7.70 -5.66 15.10
N GLN A 65 6.84 -4.63 15.13
CA GLN A 65 5.45 -4.74 14.71
C GLN A 65 5.38 -4.86 13.18
N GLU A 66 4.43 -5.67 12.70
CA GLU A 66 4.23 -5.84 11.25
C GLU A 66 3.57 -4.59 10.65
N VAL A 67 4.04 -4.22 9.46
CA VAL A 67 3.58 -3.06 8.69
C VAL A 67 3.05 -3.52 7.34
N ALA A 68 1.87 -3.03 6.97
CA ALA A 68 1.29 -3.32 5.66
C ALA A 68 2.08 -2.58 4.59
N TRP A 69 2.38 -3.28 3.50
CA TRP A 69 3.08 -2.71 2.36
C TRP A 69 2.44 -3.17 1.05
N GLN A 70 2.71 -2.43 -0.02
CA GLN A 70 2.22 -2.69 -1.37
C GLN A 70 3.29 -2.31 -2.39
N LEU A 71 3.56 -3.20 -3.34
CA LEU A 71 4.43 -2.92 -4.49
C LEU A 71 3.54 -2.73 -5.73
N GLU A 72 3.65 -1.57 -6.37
CA GLU A 72 3.01 -1.32 -7.67
C GLU A 72 3.81 -2.06 -8.76
N PRO A 73 3.19 -3.03 -9.48
CA PRO A 73 3.90 -3.94 -10.36
C PRO A 73 4.54 -3.23 -11.56
N ASP A 74 3.89 -2.21 -12.11
CA ASP A 74 4.33 -1.54 -13.34
C ASP A 74 5.38 -0.47 -13.08
N SER A 75 5.25 0.27 -11.97
CA SER A 75 6.15 1.38 -11.65
C SER A 75 7.31 1.01 -10.74
N GLY A 76 7.29 -0.18 -10.11
CA GLY A 76 8.27 -0.57 -9.11
C GLY A 76 8.27 0.34 -7.87
N ARG A 77 7.10 0.90 -7.53
CA ARG A 77 6.96 1.75 -6.33
C ARG A 77 6.51 0.91 -5.14
N LEU A 78 7.30 0.94 -4.08
CA LEU A 78 6.96 0.38 -2.78
C LEU A 78 6.26 1.43 -1.95
N HIS A 79 5.10 1.07 -1.39
CA HIS A 79 4.31 1.88 -0.48
C HIS A 79 4.16 1.17 0.86
N PHE A 80 4.25 1.91 1.95
CA PHE A 80 3.88 1.42 3.29
C PHE A 80 3.48 2.59 4.18
N ILE A 81 2.83 2.28 5.31
CA ILE A 81 2.44 3.28 6.31
C ILE A 81 3.53 3.37 7.37
N ALA A 82 4.06 4.57 7.59
CA ALA A 82 5.12 4.86 8.54
C ALA A 82 4.64 5.77 9.67
N SER A 83 5.21 5.60 10.85
CA SER A 83 5.13 6.58 11.94
C SER A 83 6.52 6.90 12.46
N VAL A 84 6.77 8.15 12.84
CA VAL A 84 8.02 8.64 13.39
C VAL A 84 7.72 9.58 14.54
N ALA A 85 8.24 9.24 15.73
CA ALA A 85 8.10 10.10 16.90
C ALA A 85 8.83 11.45 16.68
N PRO A 86 8.38 12.54 17.35
CA PRO A 86 9.06 13.82 17.30
C PRO A 86 10.55 13.71 17.67
N LEU A 87 11.42 14.31 16.85
CA LEU A 87 12.88 14.21 16.92
C LEU A 87 13.43 12.77 16.92
N GLY A 88 12.58 11.81 16.56
CA GLY A 88 12.84 10.38 16.62
C GLY A 88 13.30 9.81 15.30
N LYS A 89 13.51 8.49 15.33
CA LYS A 89 13.92 7.69 14.18
C LYS A 89 13.10 6.40 14.15
N SER A 90 12.67 6.01 12.96
CA SER A 90 12.02 4.74 12.70
C SER A 90 12.73 4.03 11.55
N VAL A 91 13.08 2.77 11.77
CA VAL A 91 13.69 1.86 10.81
C VAL A 91 12.70 0.74 10.49
N TYR A 92 12.54 0.47 9.19
CA TYR A 92 11.66 -0.56 8.64
C TYR A 92 12.51 -1.60 7.92
N LYS A 93 12.31 -2.87 8.26
CA LYS A 93 13.11 -3.99 7.73
C LYS A 93 12.23 -5.12 7.23
N PHE A 94 12.63 -5.71 6.11
CA PHE A 94 11.97 -6.89 5.60
C PHE A 94 12.47 -8.16 6.30
N ALA A 95 11.55 -9.11 6.48
CA ALA A 95 11.80 -10.45 6.96
C ALA A 95 11.07 -11.45 6.05
N ALA A 96 11.52 -12.71 6.02
CA ALA A 96 10.80 -13.75 5.30
C ALA A 96 9.41 -13.95 5.93
N GLY A 97 8.38 -14.05 5.09
CA GLY A 97 7.01 -14.26 5.53
C GLY A 97 6.00 -13.66 4.55
N LYS A 98 4.72 -13.84 4.85
CA LYS A 98 3.65 -13.26 4.04
C LYS A 98 3.40 -11.80 4.43
N PRO A 99 3.19 -10.90 3.47
CA PRO A 99 2.87 -9.51 3.76
C PRO A 99 1.61 -9.40 4.61
N MET A 100 1.62 -8.49 5.58
CA MET A 100 0.43 -8.14 6.33
C MET A 100 -0.58 -7.45 5.39
N VAL A 101 -1.82 -7.94 5.39
CA VAL A 101 -2.94 -7.35 4.66
C VAL A 101 -3.98 -6.95 5.67
N VAL A 102 -3.93 -5.69 6.13
CA VAL A 102 -4.95 -5.11 7.01
C VAL A 102 -5.41 -3.81 6.37
N SER A 103 -6.54 -3.88 5.66
CA SER A 103 -7.13 -2.72 5.00
C SER A 103 -8.60 -2.94 4.69
N ASP A 104 -9.38 -1.88 4.85
CA ASP A 104 -10.76 -1.79 4.36
C ASP A 104 -10.85 -0.95 3.08
N LEU A 105 -9.71 -0.57 2.48
CA LEU A 105 -9.64 0.10 1.18
C LEU A 105 -10.24 -0.79 0.09
N ARG A 106 -11.12 -0.21 -0.71
CA ARG A 106 -11.85 -0.88 -1.79
C ARG A 106 -11.88 0.01 -3.02
N VAL A 107 -11.81 -0.65 -4.16
CA VAL A 107 -12.02 -0.05 -5.48
C VAL A 107 -13.09 -0.86 -6.19
N SER A 108 -14.25 -0.27 -6.46
CA SER A 108 -15.29 -0.89 -7.29
C SER A 108 -15.44 -0.15 -8.62
N GLU A 109 -15.63 -0.93 -9.67
CA GLU A 109 -15.87 -0.42 -11.01
C GLU A 109 -17.30 -0.79 -11.39
N GLU A 110 -18.13 0.23 -11.54
CA GLU A 110 -19.49 0.14 -12.08
C GLU A 110 -19.51 0.76 -13.47
N GLU A 111 -20.61 0.59 -14.21
CA GLU A 111 -20.76 1.15 -15.56
C GLU A 111 -20.66 2.68 -15.56
N GLN A 112 -21.23 3.33 -14.54
CA GLN A 112 -21.28 4.79 -14.44
C GLN A 112 -20.13 5.38 -13.65
N TYR A 113 -19.53 4.60 -12.73
CA TYR A 113 -18.60 5.12 -11.74
C TYR A 113 -17.41 4.19 -11.47
N ILE A 114 -16.28 4.78 -11.12
CA ILE A 114 -15.27 4.11 -10.31
C ILE A 114 -15.39 4.66 -8.89
N GLU A 115 -15.57 3.79 -7.91
CA GLU A 115 -15.65 4.16 -6.50
C GLU A 115 -14.36 3.75 -5.76
N LEU A 116 -13.79 4.70 -5.03
CA LEU A 116 -12.73 4.49 -4.06
C LEU A 116 -13.33 4.63 -2.66
N ALA A 117 -13.24 3.60 -1.83
CA ALA A 117 -13.92 3.57 -0.53
C ALA A 117 -13.06 2.96 0.58
N ASN A 118 -13.38 3.33 1.82
CA ASN A 118 -13.04 2.57 3.03
C ASN A 118 -14.24 2.53 3.98
N GLY A 119 -14.09 2.08 5.22
CA GLY A 119 -15.16 2.04 6.20
C GLY A 119 -15.69 3.43 6.62
N LYS A 120 -14.95 4.51 6.36
CA LYS A 120 -15.25 5.87 6.84
C LYS A 120 -15.71 6.84 5.74
N THR A 121 -15.28 6.64 4.51
CA THR A 121 -15.57 7.57 3.40
C THR A 121 -15.55 6.85 2.06
N ALA A 122 -16.02 7.51 1.02
CA ALA A 122 -15.81 7.10 -0.35
C ALA A 122 -15.85 8.30 -1.31
N VAL A 123 -15.28 8.14 -2.49
CA VAL A 123 -15.45 9.04 -3.63
C VAL A 123 -15.87 8.24 -4.85
N ARG A 124 -16.80 8.79 -5.62
CA ARG A 124 -17.17 8.27 -6.94
C ARG A 124 -16.66 9.19 -8.03
N LEU A 125 -15.97 8.62 -8.99
CA LEU A 125 -15.53 9.27 -10.21
C LEU A 125 -16.39 8.77 -11.35
N ARG A 126 -16.93 9.67 -12.17
CA ARG A 126 -17.76 9.32 -13.33
C ARG A 126 -16.89 8.63 -14.38
N ARG A 127 -17.43 7.64 -15.08
CA ARG A 127 -16.78 7.05 -16.26
C ARG A 127 -17.08 7.80 -17.56
N LEU A 128 -18.18 8.54 -17.56
CA LEU A 128 -18.64 9.36 -18.69
C LEU A 128 -19.00 10.75 -18.19
N LEU A 129 -18.64 11.78 -18.96
CA LEU A 129 -19.05 13.15 -18.70
C LEU A 129 -20.13 13.59 -19.68
N SER A 130 -21.15 14.26 -19.16
CA SER A 130 -22.08 15.06 -19.94
C SER A 130 -21.67 16.53 -19.88
N ALA A 131 -22.30 17.37 -20.71
CA ALA A 131 -22.11 18.82 -20.63
C ALA A 131 -22.30 19.34 -19.19
N ASP A 132 -21.44 20.27 -18.79
CA ASP A 132 -21.43 20.97 -17.50
C ASP A 132 -21.19 20.10 -16.24
N VAL A 133 -20.97 18.80 -16.40
CA VAL A 133 -20.69 17.86 -15.31
C VAL A 133 -19.19 17.60 -15.20
N GLY A 134 -18.66 17.65 -13.98
CA GLY A 134 -17.26 17.34 -13.69
C GLY A 134 -17.04 15.86 -13.29
N PRO A 135 -15.77 15.45 -13.15
CA PRO A 135 -15.37 14.05 -12.92
C PRO A 135 -15.83 13.46 -11.59
N VAL A 136 -15.98 14.26 -10.55
CA VAL A 136 -16.43 13.80 -9.23
C VAL A 136 -17.95 13.72 -9.20
N ALA A 137 -18.47 12.51 -8.98
CA ALA A 137 -19.91 12.29 -8.82
C ALA A 137 -20.41 12.59 -7.41
N GLY A 138 -19.54 12.44 -6.42
CA GLY A 138 -19.85 12.77 -5.03
C GLY A 138 -18.89 12.10 -4.04
N TRP A 139 -19.06 12.47 -2.78
CA TRP A 139 -18.34 11.95 -1.64
C TRP A 139 -19.32 11.32 -0.65
N ARG A 140 -18.96 10.16 -0.10
CA ARG A 140 -19.72 9.51 0.97
C ARG A 140 -19.13 9.94 2.30
N LEU A 141 -19.96 10.55 3.14
CA LEU A 141 -19.61 10.92 4.50
C LEU A 141 -19.54 9.68 5.41
N ALA A 142 -18.95 9.84 6.60
CA ALA A 142 -18.93 8.80 7.63
C ALA A 142 -20.33 8.35 8.07
N SER A 143 -21.35 9.20 7.90
CA SER A 143 -22.75 8.84 8.14
C SER A 143 -23.36 7.93 7.06
N GLY A 144 -22.61 7.59 6.01
CA GLY A 144 -23.08 6.87 4.81
C GLY A 144 -23.82 7.75 3.79
N ARG A 145 -24.08 9.03 4.10
CA ARG A 145 -24.76 9.96 3.17
C ARG A 145 -23.81 10.38 2.06
N TRP A 146 -24.29 10.36 0.82
CA TRP A 146 -23.59 10.95 -0.32
C TRP A 146 -23.89 12.44 -0.44
N CYS A 147 -22.88 13.24 -0.76
CA CYS A 147 -23.02 14.68 -1.00
C CYS A 147 -21.96 15.22 -1.96
N GLY A 148 -22.16 16.46 -2.39
CA GLY A 148 -21.25 17.15 -3.29
C GLY A 148 -21.34 16.61 -4.71
N GLY A 149 -20.22 16.71 -5.41
CA GLY A 149 -20.11 16.50 -6.85
C GLY A 149 -19.39 17.69 -7.46
N SER A 150 -18.83 17.49 -8.65
CA SER A 150 -18.17 18.56 -9.39
C SER A 150 -18.96 18.89 -10.64
N THR A 151 -18.95 20.17 -11.00
CA THR A 151 -19.30 20.67 -12.32
C THR A 151 -18.04 21.08 -13.06
N PHE A 152 -18.11 21.13 -14.38
CA PHE A 152 -17.02 21.60 -15.21
C PHE A 152 -17.53 22.72 -16.09
N THR A 153 -16.93 23.91 -16.00
CA THR A 153 -17.31 25.07 -16.80
C THR A 153 -16.15 25.44 -17.71
N ALA A 154 -16.36 25.34 -19.02
CA ALA A 154 -15.38 25.71 -20.03
C ALA A 154 -16.07 26.38 -21.20
N ALA A 155 -15.33 27.24 -21.92
CA ALA A 155 -15.84 27.93 -23.11
C ALA A 155 -16.11 26.96 -24.28
N LEU A 156 -15.46 25.79 -24.27
CA LEU A 156 -15.63 24.73 -25.25
C LEU A 156 -15.97 23.41 -24.53
N PRO A 157 -16.75 22.51 -25.17
CA PRO A 157 -17.04 21.19 -24.61
C PRO A 157 -15.78 20.35 -24.36
N VAL A 158 -15.85 19.45 -23.39
CA VAL A 158 -14.81 18.45 -23.14
C VAL A 158 -14.71 17.51 -24.35
N ALA A 159 -13.57 17.52 -25.03
CA ALA A 159 -13.35 16.71 -26.23
C ALA A 159 -13.16 15.21 -25.91
N ALA A 160 -12.49 14.91 -24.80
CA ALA A 160 -12.23 13.54 -24.36
C ALA A 160 -12.09 13.50 -22.83
N TYR A 161 -12.52 12.39 -22.25
CA TYR A 161 -12.39 12.08 -20.84
C TYR A 161 -12.14 10.60 -20.68
N GLU A 162 -11.15 10.27 -19.85
CA GLU A 162 -10.82 8.89 -19.48
C GLU A 162 -10.64 8.84 -17.98
N VAL A 163 -11.08 7.73 -17.38
CA VAL A 163 -10.80 7.42 -15.99
C VAL A 163 -10.44 5.94 -15.88
N SER A 164 -9.40 5.63 -15.12
CA SER A 164 -8.92 4.26 -14.97
C SER A 164 -8.34 4.00 -13.59
N VAL A 165 -8.43 2.74 -13.14
CA VAL A 165 -7.82 2.31 -11.88
C VAL A 165 -6.32 2.08 -12.12
N GLU A 166 -5.48 2.84 -11.43
CA GLU A 166 -4.01 2.69 -11.52
C GLU A 166 -3.44 1.75 -10.46
N ALA A 167 -4.05 1.72 -9.27
CA ALA A 167 -3.54 0.90 -8.18
C ALA A 167 -4.68 0.32 -7.34
N ARG A 168 -4.53 -0.97 -7.00
CA ARG A 168 -5.39 -1.72 -6.08
C ARG A 168 -4.50 -2.38 -5.04
N GLY A 169 -4.76 -2.14 -3.78
CA GLY A 169 -4.09 -2.88 -2.72
C GLY A 169 -4.39 -2.36 -1.33
N PRO A 170 -3.77 -3.00 -0.32
CA PRO A 170 -4.09 -2.76 1.08
C PRO A 170 -3.57 -1.42 1.61
N VAL A 171 -2.59 -0.81 0.95
CA VAL A 171 -2.00 0.46 1.40
C VAL A 171 -2.46 1.62 0.53
N VAL A 172 -2.56 1.40 -0.79
CA VAL A 172 -2.89 2.42 -1.77
C VAL A 172 -3.95 1.91 -2.73
N ALA A 173 -4.98 2.73 -2.91
CA ALA A 173 -5.92 2.66 -4.01
C ALA A 173 -5.83 3.97 -4.81
N ARG A 174 -5.70 3.89 -6.13
CA ARG A 174 -5.53 5.08 -7.00
C ARG A 174 -6.34 4.97 -8.27
N VAL A 175 -6.93 6.09 -8.66
CA VAL A 175 -7.62 6.30 -9.94
C VAL A 175 -7.04 7.55 -10.59
N LYS A 176 -6.90 7.52 -11.91
CA LYS A 176 -6.45 8.64 -12.75
C LYS A 176 -7.51 8.97 -13.78
#